data_AF-A0A892ZH29-F1
#
_entry.id   AF-A0A892ZH29-F1
#
_cell.length_a   1.000
_cell.length_b   1.000
_cell.length_c   1.000
_cell.angle_alpha   90.00
_cell.angle_beta   90.00
_cell.angle_gamma   90.00
#
_symmetry.space_group_name_H-M   'P 1'
#
loop_
_entity.id
_entity.type
_entity.pdbx_description
1 polymer ?
#
loop_
_entity_poly.entity_id
_entity_poly.type
_entity_poly.pdbx_seq_one_letter_code
_entity_poly.pdbx_strand_id
1 'polypeptide(L)' 'MMLRAWLFLGALLGAAAGGYVPLLWGGSLWSLSSVLLSVAGGLAGIWLGFKIDAAMED' A
#
# COMPACT_ATOMS: atom_id res chain seq x y z
N MET A 1 -7.25 -1.49 22.21
CA MET A 1 -7.85 -2.04 20.96
C MET A 1 -7.85 -0.99 19.83
N MET A 2 -6.76 -0.23 19.64
CA MET A 2 -6.67 0.84 18.62
C MET A 2 -5.62 0.57 17.54
N LEU A 3 -5.16 -0.68 17.39
CA LEU A 3 -4.11 -1.09 16.45
C LEU A 3 -4.52 -1.13 14.95
N ARG A 4 -5.62 -0.49 14.56
CA ARG A 4 -6.27 -0.80 13.26
C ARG A 4 -6.14 0.30 12.21
N ALA A 5 -6.35 1.56 12.58
CA ALA A 5 -6.53 2.63 11.59
C ALA A 5 -5.29 2.85 10.71
N TRP A 6 -4.10 2.86 11.31
CA TRP A 6 -2.84 3.13 10.60
C TRP A 6 -2.42 1.99 9.66
N LEU A 7 -2.65 0.74 10.05
CA LEU A 7 -2.41 -0.41 9.18
C LEU A 7 -3.33 -0.40 7.96
N PHE A 8 -4.62 -0.09 8.14
CA PHE A 8 -5.58 0.01 7.03
C PHE A 8 -5.29 1.21 6.12
N LEU A 9 -4.92 2.36 6.68
CA LEU A 9 -4.49 3.54 5.93
C LEU A 9 -3.24 3.24 5.10
N GLY A 10 -2.22 2.61 5.70
CA GLY A 10 -1.00 2.20 5.00
C GLY A 10 -1.29 1.22 3.87
N ALA A 11 -2.09 0.18 4.13
CA ALA A 11 -2.49 -0.80 3.12
C ALA A 11 -3.25 -0.16 1.95
N LEU A 12 -4.21 0.72 2.24
CA LEU A 12 -5.03 1.39 1.22
C LEU A 12 -4.20 2.31 0.33
N LEU A 13 -3.37 3.17 0.93
CA LEU A 13 -2.51 4.10 0.21
C LEU A 13 -1.44 3.37 -0.60
N GLY A 14 -0.83 2.34 -0.01
CA GLY A 14 0.15 1.50 -0.69
C GLY A 14 -0.44 0.74 -1.88
N ALA A 15 -1.61 0.13 -1.72
CA ALA A 15 -2.28 -0.61 -2.79
C ALA A 15 -2.77 0.31 -3.91
N ALA A 16 -3.28 1.50 -3.56
CA ALA A 16 -3.67 2.52 -4.53
C ALA A 16 -2.45 3.02 -5.32
N ALA A 17 -1.39 3.44 -4.62
CA ALA A 17 -0.16 3.90 -5.27
C ALA A 17 0.41 2.81 -6.19
N GLY A 18 0.54 1.59 -5.70
CA GLY A 18 1.04 0.45 -6.48
C GLY A 18 0.20 0.13 -7.71
N GLY A 19 -1.13 0.21 -7.63
CA GLY A 19 -2.01 -0.04 -8.77
C GLY A 19 -2.00 1.07 -9.83
N TYR A 20 -1.81 2.33 -9.41
CA TYR A 20 -1.80 3.49 -10.32
C TYR A 20 -0.43 3.79 -10.93
N VAL A 21 0.67 3.36 -10.30
CA VAL A 21 2.04 3.48 -10.84
C VAL A 21 2.09 3.02 -12.32
N PRO A 22 1.67 1.81 -12.70
CA PRO A 22 1.75 1.36 -14.10
C PRO A 22 0.91 2.16 -15.11
N LEU A 23 -0.10 2.94 -14.68
CA LEU A 23 -0.79 3.87 -15.61
C LEU A 23 0.15 4.96 -16.13
N LEU A 24 1.14 5.37 -15.34
CA LEU A 24 2.10 6.43 -15.72
C LEU A 24 3.01 6.02 -16.89
N TRP A 25 3.14 4.71 -17.16
CA TRP A 25 3.94 4.16 -18.26
C TRP A 25 3.07 3.57 -19.39
N GLY A 26 1.79 3.98 -19.48
CA GLY A 26 0.87 3.52 -20.52
C GLY A 26 0.27 2.13 -20.28
N GLY A 27 0.42 1.58 -19.07
CA GLY A 27 -0.26 0.35 -18.66
C GLY A 27 -1.75 0.58 -18.40
N SER A 28 -2.56 -0.47 -18.53
CA SER A 28 -3.97 -0.42 -18.16
C SER A 28 -4.17 -0.80 -16.67
N LEU A 29 -5.28 -0.35 -16.06
CA LEU A 29 -5.65 -0.75 -14.69
C LEU A 29 -5.71 -2.28 -14.51
N TRP A 30 -6.00 -3.03 -15.58
CA TRP A 30 -6.09 -4.49 -15.59
C TRP A 30 -4.80 -5.18 -16.04
N SER A 31 -3.71 -4.44 -16.26
CA SER A 31 -2.43 -5.03 -16.60
C SER A 31 -1.91 -5.90 -15.46
N LEU A 32 -1.25 -7.02 -15.78
CA LEU A 32 -0.61 -7.88 -14.79
C LEU A 32 0.37 -7.10 -13.91
N SER A 33 1.03 -6.09 -14.48
CA SER A 33 1.90 -5.15 -13.76
C SER A 33 1.17 -4.30 -12.73
N SER A 34 -0.07 -3.88 -13.00
CA SER A 34 -0.93 -3.13 -12.08
C SER A 34 -1.39 -3.97 -10.90
N VAL A 35 -1.72 -5.24 -11.15
CA VAL A 35 -2.08 -6.19 -10.09
C VAL A 35 -0.86 -6.47 -9.20
N LEU A 36 0.29 -6.79 -9.81
CA LEU A 36 1.52 -7.09 -9.07
C LEU A 36 2.02 -5.90 -8.26
N LEU A 37 2.03 -4.70 -8.84
CA LEU A 37 2.46 -3.49 -8.13
C LEU A 37 1.45 -3.06 -7.06
N SER A 38 0.14 -3.27 -7.26
CA SER A 38 -0.86 -3.03 -6.21
C SER A 38 -0.68 -3.96 -5.00
N VAL A 39 -0.40 -5.24 -5.23
CA VAL A 39 -0.08 -6.19 -4.15
C VAL A 39 1.23 -5.79 -3.46
N ALA A 40 2.29 -5.51 -4.23
CA ALA A 40 3.58 -5.09 -3.67
C ALA A 40 3.47 -3.78 -2.87
N GLY A 41 2.75 -2.80 -3.41
CA GLY A 41 2.47 -1.52 -2.77
C GLY A 41 1.63 -1.69 -1.50
N GLY A 42 0.61 -2.55 -1.52
CA GLY A 42 -0.20 -2.86 -0.35
C GLY A 42 0.63 -3.50 0.78
N LEU A 43 1.50 -4.45 0.45
CA LEU A 43 2.43 -5.07 1.42
C LEU A 43 3.43 -4.05 1.98
N ALA A 44 4.00 -3.20 1.13
CA ALA A 44 4.89 -2.12 1.56
C ALA A 44 4.17 -1.09 2.45
N GLY A 45 2.91 -0.78 2.14
CA GLY A 45 2.05 0.09 2.93
C GLY A 45 1.72 -0.47 4.31
N ILE A 46 1.45 -1.78 4.41
CA ILE A 46 1.27 -2.48 5.69
C ILE A 46 2.57 -2.42 6.50
N TRP A 47 3.73 -2.67 5.88
CA TRP A 47 5.03 -2.61 6.57
C TRP A 47 5.32 -1.21 7.13
N LEU A 48 5.03 -0.16 6.37
CA LEU A 48 5.13 1.22 6.85
C LEU A 48 4.14 1.51 7.98
N GLY A 49 2.90 1.02 7.87
CA GLY A 49 1.90 1.12 8.94
C GLY A 49 2.39 0.50 10.24
N PHE A 50 3.01 -0.69 10.19
CA PHE A 50 3.61 -1.33 11.36
C PHE A 50 4.77 -0.52 11.95
N LYS A 51 5.64 0.07 11.12
CA LYS A 51 6.73 0.92 11.62
C LYS A 51 6.22 2.19 12.28
N ILE A 52 5.17 2.81 11.74
CA ILE A 52 4.58 4.03 12.31
C ILE A 52 3.86 3.70 13.62
N ASP A 53 3.09 2.62 13.67
CA ASP A 53 2.40 2.16 14.89
C ASP A 53 3.41 1.84 16.00
N ALA A 54 4.49 1.13 15.68
CA ALA A 54 5.58 0.84 16.62
C ALA A 54 6.28 2.12 17.13
N ALA A 55 6.47 3.14 16.29
CA ALA A 55 7.11 4.39 16.68
C ALA A 55 6.20 5.33 17.50
N MET A 56 4.90 5.06 17.56
CA MET A 56 3.92 5.85 18.32
C MET A 56 3.60 5.23 19.69
N GLU A 57 4.09 4.01 19.94
CA GLU A 57 3.95 3.31 21.22
C GLU A 57 5.14 3.59 22.19
N ASP A 58 6.15 4.34 21.72
CA ASP A 58 7.27 4.92 22.49
C ASP A 58 6.92 6.32 23.07
#